data_AF-A0A931ZVU4-F1
#
_entry.id   AF-A0A931ZVU4-F1
#
_cell.length_a   1.000
_cell.length_b   1.000
_cell.length_c   1.000
_cell.angle_alpha   90.00
_cell.angle_beta   90.00
_cell.angle_gamma   90.00
#
_symmetry.space_group_name_H-M   'P 1'
#
loop_
_entity.id
_entity.type
_entity.pdbx_description
1 polymer ?
#
loop_
_entity_poly.entity_id
_entity_poly.type
_entity_poly.pdbx_seq_one_letter_code
_entity_poly.pdbx_strand_id
1 'polypeptide(L)' 'MTAVPSTMLPLGTKLPRFSLPNVVDGRMVSPADFREPPVLLVMFICNHCPYAQHVKKEIGRVAADYAPRGVG' A
#
# COMPACT_ATOMS: atom_id res chain seq x y z
N MET A 1 -0.43 1.60 22.70
CA MET A 1 0.22 0.34 22.27
C MET A 1 -0.60 -0.25 21.14
N THR A 2 0.02 -0.88 20.15
CA THR A 2 -0.69 -1.58 19.05
C THR A 2 -1.34 -2.86 19.56
N ALA A 3 -2.46 -3.29 18.97
CA ALA A 3 -3.11 -4.54 19.33
C ALA A 3 -2.31 -5.78 18.90
N VAL A 4 -1.77 -5.77 17.68
CA VAL A 4 -0.83 -6.77 17.16
C VAL A 4 0.22 -6.02 16.34
N PRO A 5 1.53 -6.15 16.66
CA PRO A 5 2.58 -5.50 15.88
C PRO A 5 2.83 -6.22 14.55
N SER A 6 3.47 -5.54 13.61
CA SER A 6 3.92 -6.15 12.34
C SER A 6 4.89 -7.30 12.59
N THR A 7 4.84 -8.34 11.77
CA THR A 7 5.77 -9.48 11.82
C THR A 7 7.17 -9.15 11.30
N MET A 8 7.35 -7.97 10.70
CA MET A 8 8.62 -7.45 10.18
C MET A 8 9.32 -8.42 9.21
N LEU A 9 8.74 -8.59 8.02
CA LEU A 9 9.36 -9.39 6.95
C LEU A 9 10.83 -8.98 6.73
N PRO A 10 11.75 -9.94 6.53
CA PRO A 10 13.15 -9.64 6.28
C PRO A 10 13.33 -8.69 5.10
N LEU A 11 14.23 -7.72 5.23
CA LEU A 11 14.57 -6.82 4.13
C LEU A 11 15.16 -7.62 2.95
N GLY A 12 14.85 -7.19 1.72
CA GLY A 12 15.20 -7.92 0.50
C GLY A 12 14.27 -9.09 0.16
N THR A 13 13.26 -9.38 0.99
CA THR A 13 12.18 -10.31 0.62
C THR A 13 11.50 -9.82 -0.66
N LYS A 14 11.46 -10.68 -1.68
CA LYS A 14 10.81 -10.35 -2.95
C LYS A 14 9.31 -10.17 -2.75
N LEU A 15 8.75 -9.15 -3.39
CA LEU A 15 7.31 -8.91 -3.38
C LEU A 15 6.57 -10.15 -3.92
N PRO A 16 5.63 -10.74 -3.15
CA PRO A 16 4.82 -11.84 -3.63
C PRO A 16 3.97 -11.43 -4.85
N ARG A 17 3.75 -12.36 -5.77
CA ARG A 17 2.83 -12.14 -6.89
C ARG A 17 1.39 -12.08 -6.37
N PHE A 18 0.61 -11.14 -6.88
CA PHE A 18 -0.83 -11.07 -6.66
C PHE A 18 -1.54 -10.58 -7.93
N SER A 19 -2.84 -10.87 -7.99
CA SER A 19 -3.79 -10.26 -8.92
C SER A 19 -5.08 -10.07 -8.15
N LEU A 20 -5.43 -8.83 -7.84
CA LEU A 20 -6.54 -8.47 -6.97
C LEU A 20 -7.49 -7.48 -7.67
N PRO A 21 -8.81 -7.57 -7.47
CA PRO A 21 -9.74 -6.62 -8.05
C PRO A 21 -9.63 -5.26 -7.34
N ASN A 22 -9.46 -4.19 -8.11
CA ASN A 22 -9.64 -2.85 -7.63
C ASN A 22 -11.15 -2.55 -7.53
N VAL A 23 -11.63 -2.33 -6.31
CA VAL A 23 -13.06 -2.08 -6.05
C VAL A 23 -13.57 -0.74 -6.58
N VAL A 24 -12.67 0.18 -6.98
CA VAL A 24 -13.05 1.50 -7.52
C VAL A 24 -13.42 1.43 -9.00
N ASP A 25 -12.64 0.73 -9.82
CA ASP A 25 -12.82 0.67 -11.28
C ASP A 25 -13.06 -0.75 -11.83
N GLY A 26 -13.05 -1.77 -10.97
CA GLY A 26 -13.29 -3.17 -11.31
C GLY A 26 -12.13 -3.87 -12.02
N ARG A 27 -11.00 -3.20 -12.26
CA ARG A 27 -9.85 -3.79 -12.97
C ARG A 27 -9.06 -4.71 -12.05
N MET A 28 -8.48 -5.75 -12.62
CA MET A 28 -7.48 -6.57 -11.92
C MET A 28 -6.16 -5.81 -11.86
N VAL A 29 -5.54 -5.77 -10.69
CA VAL A 29 -4.27 -5.09 -10.41
C VAL A 29 -3.26 -6.08 -9.85
N SER A 30 -2.03 -5.96 -10.32
CA SER A 30 -0.89 -6.81 -9.99
C SER A 30 0.38 -5.96 -9.83
N PRO A 31 1.45 -6.48 -9.20
CA PRO A 31 2.74 -5.79 -9.16
C PRO A 31 3.30 -5.44 -10.54
N ALA A 32 2.92 -6.19 -11.59
CA ALA A 32 3.42 -5.97 -12.94
C ALA A 32 2.85 -4.70 -13.60
N ASP A 33 1.80 -4.12 -13.02
CA ASP A 33 1.15 -2.89 -13.51
C ASP A 33 1.89 -1.62 -13.02
N PHE A 34 2.81 -1.75 -12.06
CA PHE A 34 3.57 -0.66 -11.44
C PHE A 34 5.07 -0.72 -11.78
N ARG A 35 5.42 -1.16 -12.99
CA ARG A 35 6.83 -1.27 -13.43
C ARG A 35 7.54 0.07 -13.55
N GLU A 36 6.79 1.13 -13.80
CA GLU A 36 7.21 2.51 -13.67
C GLU A 36 6.18 3.16 -12.75
N PRO A 37 6.53 3.39 -11.47
CA PRO A 37 7.79 4.02 -11.07
C PRO A 37 8.71 3.13 -10.17
N PRO A 38 9.94 3.55 -9.80
CA PRO A 38 10.95 2.65 -9.20
C PRO A 38 10.62 2.15 -7.79
N VAL A 39 9.56 2.67 -7.16
CA VAL A 39 9.18 2.35 -5.78
C VAL A 39 7.68 2.07 -5.72
N LEU A 40 7.30 0.95 -5.11
CA LEU A 40 5.92 0.55 -4.85
C LEU A 40 5.70 0.40 -3.34
N LEU A 41 4.69 1.09 -2.79
CA LEU A 41 4.28 0.96 -1.39
C LEU A 41 3.02 0.10 -1.27
N VAL A 42 3.13 -1.07 -0.64
CA VAL A 42 1.97 -1.94 -0.38
C VAL A 42 1.50 -1.76 1.06
N MET A 43 0.23 -1.38 1.23
CA MET A 43 -0.39 -1.16 2.55
C MET A 43 -1.55 -2.12 2.79
N PHE A 44 -1.54 -2.83 3.92
CA PHE A 44 -2.67 -3.64 4.39
C PHE A 44 -3.47 -2.83 5.42
N ILE A 45 -4.68 -2.38 5.03
CA ILE A 45 -5.55 -1.53 5.86
C ILE A 45 -7.01 -2.01 5.82
N CYS A 46 -7.85 -1.47 6.70
CA CYS A 46 -9.30 -1.69 6.66
C CYS A 46 -10.07 -0.45 7.13
N ASN A 47 -11.37 -0.39 6.79
CA ASN A 47 -12.18 0.82 6.97
C ASN A 47 -12.56 1.11 8.43
N HIS A 48 -12.68 0.08 9.26
CA HIS A 48 -13.23 0.17 10.62
C HIS A 48 -12.18 0.00 11.72
N CYS A 49 -10.88 -0.04 11.37
CA CYS A 49 -9.81 -0.13 12.35
C CYS A 49 -9.46 1.27 12.90
N PRO A 50 -9.45 1.47 14.23
CA PRO A 50 -9.11 2.76 14.83
C PRO A 50 -7.68 3.20 14.47
N TYR A 51 -6.73 2.27 14.31
CA TYR A 51 -5.36 2.57 13.90
C TYR A 51 -5.29 3.08 12.45
N ALA A 52 -6.05 2.49 11.53
CA ALA A 52 -6.10 2.95 10.14
C ALA A 52 -6.83 4.30 10.00
N GLN A 53 -7.92 4.48 10.75
CA GLN A 53 -8.64 5.75 10.80
C GLN A 53 -7.76 6.89 11.32
N HIS A 54 -6.93 6.61 12.33
CA HIS A 54 -5.99 7.57 12.89
C HIS A 54 -5.00 8.11 11.84
N VAL A 55 -4.48 7.25 10.95
CA VAL A 55 -3.48 7.64 9.94
C VAL A 55 -4.06 7.99 8.56
N LYS A 56 -5.36 7.79 8.33
CA LYS A 56 -6.02 7.93 7.02
C LYS A 56 -5.68 9.23 6.29
N LYS A 57 -5.73 10.37 6.99
CA LYS A 57 -5.43 11.68 6.39
C LYS A 57 -3.98 11.78 5.92
N GLU A 58 -3.07 11.25 6.73
CA GLU A 58 -1.64 11.28 6.45
C GLU A 58 -1.28 10.37 5.27
N ILE A 59 -1.94 9.22 5.13
CA ILE A 59 -1.79 8.36 3.94
C ILE A 59 -2.12 9.14 2.66
N GLY A 60 -3.22 9.90 2.65
CA GLY A 60 -3.59 10.74 1.51
C GLY A 60 -2.56 11.82 1.21
N ARG A 61 -2.01 12.46 2.26
CA ARG A 61 -0.95 13.47 2.12
C ARG A 61 0.33 12.87 1.54
N VAL A 62 0.82 11.76 2.10
CA VAL A 62 2.02 11.05 1.62
C VAL A 62 1.83 10.59 0.17
N ALA A 63 0.68 10.05 -0.19
CA ALA A 63 0.39 9.67 -1.56
C ALA A 63 0.51 10.87 -2.52
N ALA A 64 -0.09 12.02 -2.18
CA ALA A 64 0.00 13.23 -2.99
C ALA A 64 1.44 13.79 -3.10
N ASP A 65 2.20 13.77 -1.99
CA ASP A 65 3.56 14.29 -1.94
C ASP A 65 4.56 13.44 -2.74
N TYR A 66 4.34 12.13 -2.83
CA TYR A 66 5.29 11.18 -3.43
C TYR A 66 4.87 10.64 -4.80
N ALA A 67 3.58 10.72 -5.17
CA ALA A 67 3.14 10.43 -6.54
C ALA A 67 3.96 11.15 -7.63
N PRO A 68 4.22 12.47 -7.56
CA PRO A 68 5.03 13.16 -8.58
C PRO A 68 6.51 12.76 -8.56
N ARG A 69 6.97 12.05 -7.52
CA ARG A 69 8.35 11.60 -7.36
C ARG A 69 8.57 10.16 -7.82
N GLY A 70 7.55 9.55 -8.43
CA GLY A 70 7.62 8.17 -8.89
C GLY A 70 7.51 7.16 -7.74
N VAL A 71 6.52 7.35 -6.86
CA VAL A 71 6.09 6.29 -5.94
C VAL A 71 4.69 5.87 -6.33
N GLY A 72 4.53 4.56 -6.54
CA GLY A 72 3.25 3.89 -6.82
C GLY A 72 2.66 3.22 -5.59
#